data_AF-A0A9D1L4P9-F1
#
_entry.id   AF-A0A9D1L4P9-F1
#
_cell.length_a   1.000
_cell.length_b   1.000
_cell.length_c   1.000
_cell.angle_alpha   90.00
_cell.angle_beta   90.00
_cell.angle_gamma   90.00
#
_symmetry.space_group_name_H-M   'P 1'
#
loop_
_entity.id
_entity.type
_entity.pdbx_description
1 polymer ?
#
loop_
_entity_poly.entity_id
_entity_poly.type
_entity_poly.pdbx_seq_one_letter_code
_entity_poly.pdbx_strand_id
1 'polypeptide(L)'
;MNKFYFGMETMRITQNYNGTTSHYNHSHGTPVDYPIDCAGVDGRQSAYFAPVDMKVVAIRGVGNYATNTIWLETTETVQTPTFNDIVWLTLTHWNDGSITSKFKVGDVIKAGEIIAYEGTDGATANHLHVTCGRGHCNSWTENTKGSWVMSGTSLPPEKIMYINDDFTKCVDSGGLVFKSMPKDNNSSATANAPQTTVNKTKRVGVTNGLYLMKLDNSAKICLMPHNATVTVLQENYTTAKGYSMDKVEYNGTVGMCANKYLK
;
A
#
# COMPACT_ATOMS: atom_id res chain seq x y z
N MET A 1 -10.03 -12.37 10.22
CA MET A 1 -9.35 -12.66 8.94
C MET A 1 -8.27 -11.62 8.78
N ASN A 2 -7.04 -12.05 8.49
CA ASN A 2 -5.93 -11.10 8.32
C ASN A 2 -6.15 -10.26 7.06
N LYS A 3 -5.76 -8.99 7.11
CA LYS A 3 -5.88 -8.06 5.98
C LYS A 3 -4.56 -8.04 5.22
N PHE A 4 -4.60 -8.14 3.90
CA PHE A 4 -3.40 -8.09 3.08
C PHE A 4 -3.04 -6.63 2.76
N TYR A 5 -1.82 -6.23 3.08
CA TYR A 5 -1.36 -4.85 2.92
C TYR A 5 -0.03 -4.78 2.17
N PHE A 6 0.31 -3.60 1.67
CA PHE A 6 1.57 -3.35 0.98
C PHE A 6 2.76 -3.45 1.94
N GLY A 7 3.76 -4.27 1.62
CA GLY A 7 4.76 -4.72 2.59
C GLY A 7 6.00 -3.83 2.76
N MET A 8 6.12 -2.68 2.12
CA MET A 8 7.24 -1.76 2.37
C MET A 8 6.84 -0.61 3.28
N GLU A 9 7.77 -0.19 4.14
CA GLU A 9 7.59 0.97 5.05
C GLU A 9 7.47 2.29 4.29
N THR A 10 8.01 2.39 3.08
CA THR A 10 7.84 3.54 2.20
C THR A 10 7.35 3.09 0.84
N MET A 11 6.21 3.63 0.40
CA MET A 11 5.71 3.46 -0.96
C MET A 11 6.17 4.65 -1.81
N ARG A 12 7.03 4.36 -2.77
CA ARG A 12 7.42 5.29 -3.84
C ARG A 12 7.38 4.53 -5.16
N ILE A 13 6.21 4.53 -5.79
CA ILE A 13 6.03 3.86 -7.08
C ILE A 13 6.66 4.73 -8.17
N THR A 14 7.78 4.27 -8.71
CA THR A 14 8.53 4.94 -9.79
C THR A 14 7.96 4.62 -11.15
N GLN A 15 7.28 3.48 -11.29
CA GLN A 15 6.58 3.08 -12.50
C GLN A 15 5.35 2.24 -12.13
N ASN A 16 4.17 2.67 -12.59
CA ASN A 16 2.95 1.88 -12.43
C ASN A 16 2.75 0.92 -13.63
N TYR A 17 1.68 0.11 -13.59
CA TYR A 17 1.41 -0.88 -14.64
C TYR A 17 1.03 -0.28 -16.00
N ASN A 18 0.74 1.01 -16.08
CA ASN A 18 0.53 1.75 -17.34
C ASN A 18 1.80 2.45 -17.84
N GLY A 19 2.92 2.30 -17.13
CA GLY A 19 4.20 2.90 -17.50
C GLY A 19 4.73 2.37 -18.83
N THR A 20 5.07 3.26 -19.75
CA THR A 20 5.48 2.92 -21.12
C THR A 20 6.94 2.49 -21.24
N THR A 21 7.76 2.69 -20.19
CA THR A 21 9.16 2.27 -20.17
C THR A 21 9.31 0.76 -20.31
N SER A 22 8.49 0.00 -19.59
CA SER A 22 8.58 -1.48 -19.58
C SER A 22 7.27 -2.19 -19.25
N HIS A 23 6.30 -1.54 -18.58
CA HIS A 23 5.12 -2.23 -18.01
C HIS A 23 3.91 -2.29 -18.94
N TYR A 24 3.81 -1.37 -19.88
CA TYR A 24 2.63 -1.24 -20.73
C TYR A 24 2.24 -2.56 -21.44
N ASN A 25 3.21 -3.28 -21.99
CA ASN A 25 2.94 -4.55 -22.66
C ASN A 25 2.54 -5.67 -21.70
N HIS A 26 2.90 -5.59 -20.41
CA HIS A 26 2.49 -6.57 -19.39
C HIS A 26 0.98 -6.42 -19.09
N SER A 27 0.49 -5.18 -18.99
CA SER A 27 -0.90 -4.86 -18.63
C SER A 27 -1.88 -4.80 -19.81
N HIS A 28 -1.37 -4.78 -21.04
CA HIS A 28 -2.19 -4.66 -22.27
C HIS A 28 -2.11 -5.90 -23.19
N GLY A 29 -1.53 -7.00 -22.70
CA GLY A 29 -1.54 -8.30 -23.37
C GLY A 29 -2.62 -9.24 -22.83
N THR A 30 -2.57 -10.50 -23.23
CA THR A 30 -3.38 -11.57 -22.63
C THR A 30 -2.52 -12.83 -22.51
N PRO A 31 -2.38 -13.44 -21.31
CA PRO A 31 -2.84 -12.92 -20.02
C PRO A 31 -2.17 -11.58 -19.63
N VAL A 32 -2.78 -10.87 -18.67
CA VAL A 32 -2.31 -9.56 -18.19
C VAL A 32 -1.54 -9.69 -16.90
N ASP A 33 -0.66 -8.73 -16.63
CA ASP A 33 -0.08 -8.46 -15.32
C ASP A 33 -0.21 -6.99 -14.94
N TYR A 34 -0.06 -6.68 -13.66
CA TYR A 34 -0.17 -5.30 -13.16
C TYR A 34 1.03 -4.91 -12.31
N PRO A 35 2.24 -4.88 -12.89
CA PRO A 35 3.45 -4.60 -12.15
C PRO A 35 3.55 -3.16 -11.67
N ILE A 36 4.14 -2.99 -10.50
CA ILE A 36 4.65 -1.70 -10.03
C ILE A 36 6.13 -1.83 -9.70
N ASP A 37 6.90 -0.80 -10.03
CA ASP A 37 8.27 -0.66 -9.53
C ASP A 37 8.22 0.29 -8.35
N CYS A 38 8.70 -0.15 -7.19
CA CYS A 38 8.74 0.65 -5.97
C CYS A 38 10.18 0.83 -5.48
N ALA A 39 10.58 2.09 -5.31
CA ALA A 39 11.94 2.52 -4.94
C ALA A 39 12.01 3.15 -3.53
N GLY A 40 11.24 2.58 -2.59
CA GLY A 40 11.47 2.71 -1.16
C GLY A 40 11.75 4.12 -0.63
N VAL A 41 12.66 4.23 0.34
CA VAL A 41 12.96 5.50 1.03
C VAL A 41 13.92 6.39 0.25
N ASP A 42 14.93 5.82 -0.43
CA ASP A 42 15.96 6.53 -1.18
C ASP A 42 16.62 5.58 -2.21
N GLY A 43 17.76 5.97 -2.79
CA GLY A 43 18.47 5.15 -3.78
C GLY A 43 19.22 3.93 -3.22
N ARG A 44 19.11 3.63 -1.91
CA ARG A 44 19.65 2.43 -1.27
C ARG A 44 18.62 1.30 -1.34
N GLN A 45 18.75 0.31 -0.45
CA GLN A 45 17.87 -0.85 -0.40
C GLN A 45 16.91 -0.75 0.80
N SER A 46 15.62 -0.74 0.50
CA SER A 46 14.50 -0.84 1.44
C SER A 46 13.98 -2.28 1.46
N ALA A 47 13.47 -2.71 2.61
CA ALA A 47 12.93 -4.07 2.77
C ALA A 47 11.46 -4.15 2.33
N TYR A 48 11.08 -5.34 1.86
CA TYR A 48 9.69 -5.76 1.76
C TYR A 48 9.41 -6.80 2.85
N PHE A 49 8.49 -6.48 3.73
CA PHE A 49 8.07 -7.31 4.86
C PHE A 49 6.85 -8.15 4.47
N ALA A 50 6.76 -9.35 5.03
CA ALA A 50 5.62 -10.24 4.84
C ALA A 50 4.37 -9.63 5.48
N PRO A 51 3.31 -9.29 4.71
CA PRO A 51 2.12 -8.66 5.28
C PRO A 51 1.35 -9.59 6.22
N VAL A 52 1.40 -10.88 5.92
CA VAL A 52 0.86 -12.01 6.68
C VAL A 52 1.85 -13.16 6.56
N ASP A 53 1.53 -14.34 7.10
CA ASP A 53 2.32 -15.54 6.80
C ASP A 53 2.28 -15.87 5.30
N MET A 54 3.47 -15.94 4.68
CA MET A 54 3.65 -16.15 3.24
C MET A 54 4.45 -17.43 3.00
N LYS A 55 3.90 -18.36 2.23
CA LYS A 55 4.59 -19.57 1.78
C LYS A 55 5.40 -19.27 0.52
N VAL A 56 6.67 -19.65 0.50
CA VAL A 56 7.52 -19.63 -0.69
C VAL A 56 7.11 -20.75 -1.64
N VAL A 57 6.62 -20.41 -2.83
CA VAL A 57 6.16 -21.41 -3.82
C VAL A 57 7.07 -21.54 -5.04
N ALA A 58 7.91 -20.54 -5.30
CA ALA A 58 9.02 -20.65 -6.26
C ALA A 58 10.10 -19.60 -5.96
N ILE A 59 11.34 -19.90 -6.33
CA ILE A 59 12.46 -18.94 -6.41
C ILE A 59 13.16 -19.21 -7.73
N ARG A 60 13.38 -18.18 -8.56
CA ARG A 60 14.05 -18.27 -9.86
C ARG A 60 15.01 -17.11 -10.06
N GLY A 61 15.96 -17.27 -10.97
CA GLY A 61 16.92 -16.25 -11.40
C GLY A 61 18.34 -16.39 -10.83
N VAL A 62 18.49 -16.99 -9.66
CA VAL A 62 19.79 -17.08 -8.98
C VAL A 62 20.82 -17.84 -9.81
N GLY A 63 21.90 -17.15 -10.15
CA GLY A 63 22.99 -17.72 -10.96
C GLY A 63 22.57 -18.15 -12.38
N ASN A 64 21.48 -17.59 -12.93
CA ASN A 64 20.95 -17.96 -14.25
C ASN A 64 20.58 -16.71 -15.09
N TYR A 65 20.04 -16.92 -16.30
CA TYR A 65 19.70 -15.86 -17.27
C TYR A 65 18.43 -15.06 -16.97
N ALA A 66 17.68 -15.40 -15.92
CA ALA A 66 16.40 -14.76 -15.60
C ALA A 66 16.56 -13.84 -14.39
N THR A 67 15.80 -12.76 -14.34
CA THR A 67 15.83 -11.85 -13.19
C THR A 67 15.38 -12.56 -11.92
N ASN A 68 16.12 -12.33 -10.84
CA ASN A 68 15.85 -12.80 -9.50
C ASN A 68 14.42 -12.48 -9.07
N THR A 69 13.65 -13.53 -8.83
CA THR A 69 12.23 -13.43 -8.48
C THR A 69 11.84 -14.52 -7.47
N ILE A 70 11.05 -14.13 -6.47
CA ILE A 70 10.41 -15.05 -5.51
C ILE A 70 8.89 -15.00 -5.69
N TRP A 71 8.24 -16.16 -5.66
CA TRP A 71 6.78 -16.31 -5.61
C TRP A 71 6.36 -16.71 -4.22
N LEU A 72 5.32 -16.04 -3.75
CA LEU A 72 4.77 -16.21 -2.42
C LEU A 72 3.27 -16.34 -2.53
N GLU A 73 2.69 -17.15 -1.65
CA GLU A 73 1.24 -17.27 -1.47
C GLU A 73 0.90 -17.09 0.00
N THR A 74 -0.22 -16.45 0.32
CA THR A 74 -0.70 -16.43 1.70
C THR A 74 -0.99 -17.85 2.16
N THR A 75 -0.64 -18.18 3.40
CA THR A 75 -0.90 -19.53 3.97
C THR A 75 -2.38 -19.77 4.27
N GLU A 76 -3.15 -18.68 4.41
CA GLU A 76 -4.57 -18.68 4.70
C GLU A 76 -5.30 -17.66 3.81
N THR A 77 -6.62 -17.78 3.74
CA THR A 77 -7.49 -16.77 3.12
C THR A 77 -7.35 -15.44 3.86
N VAL A 78 -7.06 -14.38 3.10
CA VAL A 78 -6.93 -13.01 3.61
C VAL A 78 -8.01 -12.11 3.04
N GLN A 79 -8.29 -11.02 3.75
CA GLN A 79 -9.15 -9.95 3.27
C GLN A 79 -8.33 -8.95 2.45
N THR A 80 -8.81 -8.62 1.26
CA THR A 80 -8.26 -7.58 0.38
C THR A 80 -9.28 -6.45 0.20
N PRO A 81 -8.94 -5.34 -0.48
CA PRO A 81 -9.89 -4.28 -0.86
C PRO A 81 -11.09 -4.72 -1.70
N THR A 82 -11.01 -5.89 -2.37
CA THR A 82 -12.02 -6.32 -3.36
C THR A 82 -12.48 -7.77 -3.23
N PHE A 83 -11.77 -8.64 -2.51
CA PHE A 83 -12.13 -10.05 -2.32
C PHE A 83 -11.54 -10.66 -1.03
N ASN A 84 -12.03 -11.84 -0.65
CA ASN A 84 -11.43 -12.69 0.37
C ASN A 84 -10.98 -14.01 -0.27
N ASP A 85 -9.68 -14.25 -0.36
CA ASP A 85 -9.12 -15.46 -0.97
C ASP A 85 -7.63 -15.61 -0.60
N ILE A 86 -6.97 -16.64 -1.14
CA ILE A 86 -5.51 -16.69 -1.23
C ILE A 86 -5.03 -15.55 -2.15
N VAL A 87 -3.96 -14.90 -1.72
CA VAL A 87 -3.24 -13.90 -2.51
C VAL A 87 -1.87 -14.45 -2.86
N TRP A 88 -1.47 -14.32 -4.12
CA TRP A 88 -0.08 -14.53 -4.53
C TRP A 88 0.62 -13.18 -4.73
N LEU A 89 1.93 -13.16 -4.47
CA LEU A 89 2.82 -12.01 -4.56
C LEU A 89 4.14 -12.43 -5.20
N THR A 90 4.68 -11.61 -6.09
CA THR A 90 6.09 -11.72 -6.49
C THR A 90 6.88 -10.48 -6.16
N LEU A 91 8.15 -10.70 -5.84
CA LEU A 91 9.14 -9.66 -5.66
C LEU A 91 10.32 -9.98 -6.58
N THR A 92 10.65 -9.03 -7.45
CA THR A 92 11.67 -9.16 -8.50
C THR A 92 12.76 -8.09 -8.33
N HIS A 93 13.94 -8.32 -8.90
CA HIS A 93 15.15 -7.45 -8.90
C HIS A 93 16.03 -7.50 -7.65
N TRP A 94 15.68 -8.28 -6.63
CA TRP A 94 16.53 -8.44 -5.45
C TRP A 94 17.90 -9.05 -5.84
N ASN A 95 18.96 -8.63 -5.14
CA ASN A 95 20.33 -9.03 -5.48
C ASN A 95 20.66 -10.45 -4.97
N ASP A 96 21.51 -11.17 -5.70
CA ASP A 96 22.00 -12.50 -5.32
C ASP A 96 22.44 -12.58 -3.85
N GLY A 97 22.10 -13.69 -3.19
CA GLY A 97 22.41 -13.93 -1.77
C GLY A 97 21.47 -13.24 -0.77
N SER A 98 20.63 -12.28 -1.20
CA SER A 98 19.72 -11.55 -0.30
C SER A 98 18.61 -12.42 0.30
N ILE A 99 18.09 -13.37 -0.50
CA ILE A 99 16.98 -14.25 -0.07
C ILE A 99 17.34 -15.75 -0.13
N THR A 100 18.17 -16.19 -1.07
CA THR A 100 18.45 -17.63 -1.28
C THR A 100 19.32 -18.26 -0.21
N SER A 101 20.02 -17.46 0.57
CA SER A 101 20.68 -17.90 1.80
C SER A 101 19.70 -18.11 2.96
N LYS A 102 18.48 -17.57 2.87
CA LYS A 102 17.48 -17.51 3.95
C LYS A 102 16.30 -18.46 3.75
N PHE A 103 15.82 -18.58 2.51
CA PHE A 103 14.58 -19.28 2.21
C PHE A 103 14.74 -20.29 1.07
N LYS A 104 14.00 -21.40 1.17
CA LYS A 104 13.78 -22.39 0.10
C LYS A 104 12.28 -22.55 -0.17
N VAL A 105 11.96 -23.13 -1.33
CA VAL A 105 10.57 -23.46 -1.67
C VAL A 105 9.96 -24.35 -0.59
N GLY A 106 8.76 -24.01 -0.15
CA GLY A 106 8.03 -24.67 0.93
C GLY A 106 8.15 -23.98 2.29
N ASP A 107 9.14 -23.09 2.48
CA ASP A 107 9.25 -22.32 3.72
C ASP A 107 8.07 -21.36 3.90
N VAL A 108 7.72 -21.09 5.16
CA VAL A 108 6.75 -20.06 5.54
C VAL A 108 7.49 -18.91 6.19
N ILE A 109 7.45 -17.76 5.54
CA ILE A 109 7.95 -16.48 6.06
C ILE A 109 6.85 -15.89 6.94
N LYS A 110 7.17 -15.58 8.20
CA LYS A 110 6.18 -15.12 9.17
C LYS A 110 5.81 -13.66 8.95
N ALA A 111 4.57 -13.31 9.27
CA ALA A 111 4.10 -11.93 9.22
C ALA A 111 5.09 -10.98 9.93
N GLY A 112 5.47 -9.89 9.26
CA GLY A 112 6.45 -8.92 9.75
C GLY A 112 7.92 -9.31 9.54
N GLU A 113 8.25 -10.50 9.02
CA GLU A 113 9.61 -10.83 8.63
C GLU A 113 9.97 -10.23 7.26
N ILE A 114 11.25 -9.93 7.07
CA ILE A 114 11.76 -9.42 5.78
C ILE A 114 11.80 -10.56 4.77
N ILE A 115 11.11 -10.38 3.65
CA ILE A 115 11.13 -11.29 2.52
C ILE A 115 12.35 -11.00 1.64
N ALA A 116 12.47 -9.75 1.19
CA ALA A 116 13.48 -9.31 0.24
C ALA A 116 13.86 -7.84 0.48
N TYR A 117 14.95 -7.43 -0.13
CA TYR A 117 15.33 -6.03 -0.26
C TYR A 117 15.27 -5.64 -1.74
N GLU A 118 15.02 -4.36 -2.00
CA GLU A 118 15.25 -3.77 -3.32
C GLU A 118 16.61 -4.18 -3.88
N GLY A 119 16.72 -4.27 -5.20
CA GLY A 119 17.99 -4.56 -5.82
C GLY A 119 18.05 -4.08 -7.26
N THR A 120 19.12 -4.47 -7.91
CA THR A 120 19.48 -4.06 -9.27
C THR A 120 19.64 -5.26 -10.20
N ASP A 121 19.30 -6.47 -9.75
CA ASP A 121 19.41 -7.64 -10.62
C ASP A 121 18.48 -7.45 -11.83
N GLY A 122 19.02 -7.45 -13.04
CA GLY A 122 18.26 -7.15 -14.25
C GLY A 122 17.70 -5.72 -14.35
N ALA A 123 18.19 -4.77 -13.54
CA ALA A 123 17.71 -3.38 -13.46
C ALA A 123 18.84 -2.34 -13.36
N THR A 124 18.56 -1.09 -13.74
CA THR A 124 19.55 0.01 -13.71
C THR A 124 19.59 0.78 -12.39
N ALA A 125 18.56 0.64 -11.54
CA ALA A 125 18.44 1.32 -10.25
C ALA A 125 17.73 0.43 -9.22
N ASN A 126 18.00 0.66 -7.93
CA ASN A 126 17.37 -0.08 -6.84
C ASN A 126 15.85 0.10 -6.85
N HIS A 127 15.13 -1.01 -6.97
CA HIS A 127 13.69 -1.10 -6.71
C HIS A 127 13.31 -2.56 -6.47
N LEU A 128 12.04 -2.78 -6.11
CA LEU A 128 11.38 -4.06 -6.30
C LEU A 128 10.31 -3.91 -7.37
N HIS A 129 10.32 -4.83 -8.33
CA HIS A 129 9.19 -5.02 -9.24
C HIS A 129 8.21 -5.99 -8.59
N VAL A 130 7.02 -5.49 -8.31
CA VAL A 130 5.99 -6.16 -7.51
C VAL A 130 4.79 -6.47 -8.39
N THR A 131 4.39 -7.74 -8.41
CA THR A 131 3.12 -8.18 -9.01
C THR A 131 2.34 -9.00 -8.00
N CYS A 132 1.01 -8.99 -8.10
CA CYS A 132 0.17 -9.76 -7.20
C CYS A 132 -1.15 -10.13 -7.87
N GLY A 133 -1.82 -11.12 -7.28
CA GLY A 133 -3.06 -11.62 -7.82
C GLY A 133 -3.85 -12.47 -6.86
N ARG A 134 -4.97 -12.98 -7.36
CA ARG A 134 -5.87 -13.88 -6.64
C ARG A 134 -5.50 -15.34 -6.92
N GLY A 135 -5.62 -16.19 -5.90
CA GLY A 135 -5.37 -17.62 -6.00
C GLY A 135 -3.89 -17.94 -5.96
N HIS A 136 -3.44 -18.81 -6.87
CA HIS A 136 -2.10 -19.40 -6.85
C HIS A 136 -1.26 -18.97 -8.04
N CYS A 137 0.05 -18.84 -7.84
CA CYS A 137 1.00 -18.53 -8.91
C CYS A 137 2.42 -18.94 -8.53
N ASN A 138 3.10 -19.70 -9.41
CA ASN A 138 4.49 -20.11 -9.22
C ASN A 138 5.32 -20.10 -10.52
N SER A 139 4.80 -19.48 -11.58
CA SER A 139 5.45 -19.44 -12.91
C SER A 139 5.04 -18.21 -13.70
N TRP A 140 5.66 -18.08 -14.88
CA TRP A 140 5.39 -17.07 -15.88
C TRP A 140 4.79 -17.73 -17.12
N THR A 141 4.15 -16.92 -17.92
CA THR A 141 3.76 -17.23 -19.30
C THR A 141 4.00 -16.00 -20.15
N GLU A 142 4.29 -16.19 -21.43
CA GLU A 142 4.33 -15.07 -22.37
C GLU A 142 2.89 -14.65 -22.71
N ASN A 143 2.67 -13.34 -22.81
CA ASN A 143 1.38 -12.79 -23.22
C ASN A 143 1.34 -12.47 -24.73
N THR A 144 0.16 -12.15 -25.25
CA THR A 144 -0.04 -11.76 -26.66
C THR A 144 0.72 -10.50 -27.13
N LYS A 145 1.40 -9.78 -26.23
CA LYS A 145 2.26 -8.63 -26.53
C LYS A 145 3.76 -8.95 -26.44
N GLY A 146 4.13 -10.20 -26.21
CA GLY A 146 5.52 -10.66 -26.10
C GLY A 146 6.17 -10.35 -24.74
N SER A 147 5.38 -9.94 -23.74
CA SER A 147 5.86 -9.73 -22.37
C SER A 147 5.66 -11.00 -21.56
N TRP A 148 6.66 -11.36 -20.74
CA TRP A 148 6.51 -12.39 -19.73
C TRP A 148 5.73 -11.84 -18.54
N VAL A 149 4.62 -12.50 -18.20
CA VAL A 149 3.69 -12.14 -17.13
C VAL A 149 3.50 -13.32 -16.18
N MET A 150 2.99 -13.06 -14.98
CA MET A 150 2.63 -14.15 -14.06
C MET A 150 1.53 -15.04 -14.64
N SER A 151 1.66 -16.35 -14.45
CA SER A 151 0.67 -17.32 -14.95
C SER A 151 -0.60 -17.40 -14.10
N GLY A 152 -0.61 -16.75 -12.93
CA GLY A 152 -1.76 -16.66 -12.04
C GLY A 152 -2.79 -15.62 -12.47
N THR A 153 -3.86 -15.47 -11.68
CA THR A 153 -4.87 -14.42 -11.91
C THR A 153 -4.37 -13.08 -11.36
N SER A 154 -3.63 -12.32 -12.15
CA SER A 154 -3.14 -10.98 -11.76
C SER A 154 -4.27 -9.96 -11.65
N LEU A 155 -4.17 -9.06 -10.67
CA LEU A 155 -5.04 -7.89 -10.54
C LEU A 155 -4.20 -6.66 -10.19
N PRO A 156 -4.70 -5.44 -10.46
CA PRO A 156 -4.05 -4.21 -10.02
C PRO A 156 -3.77 -4.23 -8.51
N PRO A 157 -2.58 -3.81 -8.06
CA PRO A 157 -2.18 -3.92 -6.66
C PRO A 157 -3.10 -3.16 -5.70
N GLU A 158 -3.69 -2.04 -6.14
CA GLU A 158 -4.64 -1.27 -5.34
C GLU A 158 -5.99 -1.95 -5.12
N LYS A 159 -6.26 -3.05 -5.83
CA LYS A 159 -7.42 -3.93 -5.59
C LYS A 159 -7.12 -5.06 -4.62
N ILE A 160 -5.83 -5.33 -4.33
CA ILE A 160 -5.36 -6.46 -3.52
C ILE A 160 -4.76 -6.00 -2.18
N MET A 161 -3.99 -4.93 -2.19
CA MET A 161 -3.23 -4.45 -1.06
C MET A 161 -3.89 -3.23 -0.44
N TYR A 162 -4.16 -3.29 0.86
CA TYR A 162 -4.40 -2.10 1.65
C TYR A 162 -3.09 -1.32 1.89
N ILE A 163 -3.20 -0.03 2.21
CA ILE A 163 -2.12 0.72 2.87
C ILE A 163 -2.33 0.62 4.38
N ASN A 164 -1.40 -0.01 5.08
CA ASN A 164 -1.36 0.07 6.53
C ASN A 164 -0.75 1.41 6.94
N ASP A 165 -1.59 2.42 7.20
CA ASP A 165 -1.12 3.79 7.49
C ASP A 165 -0.22 3.89 8.74
N ASP A 166 -0.26 2.89 9.63
CA ASP A 166 0.59 2.83 10.82
C ASP A 166 1.98 2.23 10.51
N PHE A 167 2.20 1.71 9.29
CA PHE A 167 3.43 1.05 8.84
C PHE A 167 4.00 1.66 7.55
N THR A 168 3.17 1.84 6.53
CA THR A 168 3.57 2.34 5.21
C THR A 168 3.34 3.85 5.11
N LYS A 169 4.43 4.59 4.88
CA LYS A 169 4.39 5.97 4.44
C LYS A 169 4.31 6.04 2.92
N CYS A 170 3.20 6.55 2.39
CA CYS A 170 3.08 6.83 0.96
C CYS A 170 3.79 8.15 0.60
N VAL A 171 4.84 8.06 -0.21
CA VAL A 171 5.57 9.21 -0.79
C VAL A 171 5.04 9.49 -2.19
N ASP A 172 4.87 8.45 -3.00
CA ASP A 172 4.28 8.52 -4.33
C ASP A 172 3.57 7.20 -4.65
N SER A 173 2.29 7.25 -5.01
CA SER A 173 1.51 6.08 -5.39
C SER A 173 1.54 5.78 -6.89
N GLY A 174 2.31 6.55 -7.67
CA GLY A 174 2.37 6.42 -9.12
C GLY A 174 1.01 6.66 -9.78
N GLY A 175 0.17 7.50 -9.17
CA GLY A 175 -1.20 7.78 -9.63
C GLY A 175 -2.23 6.68 -9.36
N LEU A 176 -1.86 5.61 -8.65
CA LEU A 176 -2.80 4.56 -8.23
C LEU A 176 -3.54 4.96 -6.95
N VAL A 177 -4.76 4.46 -6.78
CA VAL A 177 -5.65 4.81 -5.65
C VAL A 177 -5.83 3.60 -4.73
N PHE A 178 -4.93 3.47 -3.76
CA PHE A 178 -5.01 2.43 -2.74
C PHE A 178 -6.01 2.78 -1.63
N LYS A 179 -6.64 1.75 -1.05
CA LYS A 179 -7.48 1.91 0.14
C LYS A 179 -6.63 1.79 1.41
N SER A 180 -6.84 2.68 2.38
CA SER A 180 -6.32 2.49 3.73
C SER A 180 -6.85 1.20 4.36
N MET A 181 -6.02 0.55 5.15
CA MET A 181 -6.38 -0.65 5.89
C MET A 181 -7.44 -0.31 6.95
N PRO A 182 -8.58 -1.02 6.97
CA PRO A 182 -9.58 -0.84 8.01
C PRO A 182 -8.97 -1.11 9.38
N LYS A 183 -9.05 -0.14 10.29
CA LYS A 183 -8.62 -0.31 11.67
C LYS A 183 -9.59 -1.26 12.38
N ASP A 184 -9.05 -2.25 13.09
CA ASP A 184 -9.86 -3.13 13.91
C ASP A 184 -10.35 -2.36 15.15
N ASN A 185 -11.67 -2.25 15.31
CA ASN A 185 -12.31 -1.54 16.43
C ASN A 185 -12.20 -2.30 17.78
N ASN A 186 -11.08 -2.99 18.02
CA ASN A 186 -10.79 -3.66 19.29
C ASN A 186 -9.68 -2.92 20.03
N SER A 187 -9.93 -1.65 20.35
CA SER A 187 -9.44 -1.12 21.63
C SER A 187 -10.49 -1.50 22.65
N SER A 188 -10.08 -2.12 23.75
CA SER A 188 -10.90 -2.34 24.94
C SER A 188 -11.38 -0.99 25.49
N ALA A 189 -12.48 -0.49 24.93
CA ALA A 189 -13.36 0.44 25.58
C ALA A 189 -14.39 -0.40 26.32
N THR A 190 -14.29 -0.37 27.64
CA THR A 190 -15.44 -0.56 28.53
C THR A 190 -16.67 0.08 27.90
N ALA A 191 -17.74 -0.70 27.90
CA ALA A 191 -19.05 -0.44 27.31
C ALA A 191 -19.38 1.05 27.11
N ASN A 192 -19.73 1.41 25.87
CA ASN A 192 -20.94 2.18 25.62
C ASN A 192 -21.48 1.89 24.21
N ALA A 193 -22.80 1.78 24.17
CA ALA A 193 -23.70 1.29 23.13
C ALA A 193 -23.44 1.79 21.68
N PRO A 194 -23.92 1.05 20.66
CA PRO A 194 -23.70 1.36 19.25
C PRO A 194 -24.23 2.74 18.86
N GLN A 195 -23.35 3.61 18.35
CA GLN A 195 -23.76 4.89 17.78
C GLN A 195 -23.66 4.85 16.26
N THR A 196 -24.82 4.77 15.63
CA THR A 196 -25.14 5.14 14.26
C THR A 196 -24.33 6.38 13.85
N THR A 197 -23.36 6.22 12.94
CA THR A 197 -22.51 7.32 12.49
C THR A 197 -23.28 8.15 11.46
N VAL A 198 -24.05 9.12 11.95
CA VAL A 198 -24.50 10.25 11.14
C VAL A 198 -23.26 11.10 10.86
N ASN A 199 -22.77 11.10 9.62
CA ASN A 199 -21.63 11.94 9.22
C ASN A 199 -21.99 13.41 9.41
N LYS A 200 -21.58 14.00 10.52
CA LYS A 200 -21.80 15.41 10.85
C LYS A 200 -20.87 16.24 9.96
N THR A 201 -21.45 17.01 9.05
CA THR A 201 -20.70 17.99 8.26
C THR A 201 -20.75 19.35 8.95
N LYS A 202 -19.67 20.11 8.86
CA LYS A 202 -19.58 21.51 9.31
C LYS A 202 -19.05 22.39 8.18
N ARG A 203 -19.24 23.70 8.28
CA ARG A 203 -18.69 24.69 7.34
C ARG A 203 -17.63 25.55 7.98
N VAL A 204 -16.64 25.95 7.20
CA VAL A 204 -15.62 26.92 7.63
C VAL A 204 -16.25 28.31 7.81
N GLY A 205 -16.35 28.76 9.06
CA GLY A 205 -17.05 29.99 9.44
C GLY A 205 -16.22 31.28 9.36
N VAL A 206 -14.91 31.18 9.11
CA VAL A 206 -13.98 32.33 9.02
C VAL A 206 -13.84 32.85 7.58
N THR A 207 -13.90 34.17 7.42
CA THR A 207 -13.92 34.84 6.10
C THR A 207 -12.63 34.62 5.30
N ASN A 208 -11.47 34.57 5.97
CA ASN A 208 -10.17 34.39 5.32
C ASN A 208 -9.78 32.91 5.11
N GLY A 209 -10.71 31.97 5.37
CA GLY A 209 -10.44 30.54 5.33
C GLY A 209 -9.73 30.00 6.57
N LEU A 210 -9.69 28.68 6.69
CA LEU A 210 -9.16 27.93 7.83
C LEU A 210 -8.13 26.91 7.35
N TYR A 211 -6.95 26.88 7.95
CA TYR A 211 -5.94 25.90 7.59
C TYR A 211 -6.32 24.50 8.08
N LEU A 212 -6.28 23.53 7.18
CA LEU A 212 -6.21 22.13 7.53
C LEU A 212 -4.75 21.82 7.93
N MET A 213 -4.55 21.29 9.12
CA MET A 213 -3.23 20.94 9.65
C MET A 213 -3.03 19.44 9.66
N LYS A 214 -1.77 19.02 9.59
CA LYS A 214 -1.40 17.62 9.86
C LYS A 214 -1.77 17.26 11.29
N LEU A 215 -2.16 16.00 11.51
CA LEU A 215 -2.57 15.50 12.83
C LEU A 215 -1.42 15.52 13.84
N ASP A 216 -0.17 15.43 13.39
CA ASP A 216 1.05 15.57 14.20
C ASP A 216 1.40 17.02 14.56
N ASN A 217 0.59 18.00 14.15
CA ASN A 217 0.79 19.43 14.37
C ASN A 217 2.09 20.00 13.75
N SER A 218 2.74 19.27 12.83
CA SER A 218 4.03 19.67 12.25
C SER A 218 3.89 20.72 11.14
N ALA A 219 2.80 20.67 10.37
CA ALA A 219 2.61 21.54 9.21
C ALA A 219 1.15 21.81 8.87
N LYS A 220 0.94 22.85 8.06
CA LYS A 220 -0.32 23.13 7.36
C LYS A 220 -0.35 22.29 6.08
N ILE A 221 -1.49 21.72 5.75
CA ILE A 221 -1.73 20.94 4.54
C ILE A 221 -2.26 21.87 3.44
N CYS A 222 -3.43 22.48 3.69
CA CYS A 222 -4.08 23.37 2.73
C CYS A 222 -4.93 24.41 3.46
N LEU A 223 -5.31 25.47 2.74
CA LEU A 223 -6.28 26.46 3.20
C LEU A 223 -7.68 26.04 2.74
N MET A 224 -8.59 25.82 3.68
CA MET A 224 -10.00 25.58 3.40
C MET A 224 -10.72 26.93 3.28
N PRO A 225 -11.33 27.28 2.14
CA PRO A 225 -11.97 28.58 1.95
C PRO A 225 -13.19 28.78 2.86
N HIS A 226 -13.64 30.02 3.02
CA HIS A 226 -14.89 30.34 3.72
C HIS A 226 -16.05 29.55 3.13
N ASN A 227 -16.94 29.03 3.98
CA ASN A 227 -18.06 28.14 3.63
C ASN A 227 -17.68 26.77 3.03
N ALA A 228 -16.39 26.40 3.00
CA ALA A 228 -16.01 25.03 2.65
C ALA A 228 -16.66 24.03 3.62
N THR A 229 -17.26 22.97 3.07
CA THR A 229 -17.82 21.86 3.84
C THR A 229 -16.73 20.88 4.21
N VAL A 230 -16.69 20.48 5.48
CA VAL A 230 -15.81 19.44 6.00
C VAL A 230 -16.63 18.35 6.67
N THR A 231 -16.17 17.11 6.57
CA THR A 231 -16.76 16.00 7.32
C THR A 231 -16.05 15.92 8.65
N VAL A 232 -16.78 16.06 9.76
CA VAL A 232 -16.20 15.94 11.11
C VAL A 232 -16.09 14.47 11.45
N LEU A 233 -14.85 14.00 11.54
CA LEU A 233 -14.53 12.62 11.89
C LEU A 233 -14.47 12.45 13.42
N GLN A 234 -14.02 13.48 14.15
CA GLN A 234 -13.97 13.49 15.60
C GLN A 234 -13.97 14.91 16.15
N GLU A 235 -14.91 15.24 17.04
CA GLU A 235 -14.92 16.53 17.74
C GLU A 235 -13.93 16.54 18.91
N ASN A 236 -13.29 17.68 19.17
CA ASN A 236 -12.32 17.87 20.26
C ASN A 236 -11.21 16.79 20.27
N TYR A 237 -10.70 16.45 19.08
CA TYR A 237 -9.66 15.45 18.86
C TYR A 237 -8.38 15.73 19.68
N THR A 238 -7.92 16.98 19.71
CA THR A 238 -6.74 17.38 20.47
C THR A 238 -6.72 18.87 20.76
N THR A 239 -5.75 19.35 21.53
CA THR A 239 -5.45 20.77 21.69
C THR A 239 -4.15 21.11 20.96
N ALA A 240 -4.18 22.06 20.04
CA ALA A 240 -3.00 22.54 19.35
C ALA A 240 -3.08 24.05 19.09
N LYS A 241 -1.93 24.73 19.21
CA LYS A 241 -1.81 26.19 19.00
C LYS A 241 -2.83 27.02 19.82
N GLY A 242 -3.18 26.54 21.02
CA GLY A 242 -4.14 27.19 21.92
C GLY A 242 -5.61 26.99 21.57
N TYR A 243 -5.94 26.06 20.66
CA TYR A 243 -7.32 25.75 20.26
C TYR A 243 -7.65 24.29 20.44
N SER A 244 -8.92 24.00 20.76
CA SER A 244 -9.49 22.67 20.58
C SER A 244 -9.65 22.40 19.08
N MET A 245 -9.15 21.25 18.64
CA MET A 245 -9.09 20.87 17.23
C MET A 245 -10.10 19.75 16.98
N ASP A 246 -10.88 19.86 15.91
CA ASP A 246 -11.66 18.74 15.38
C ASP A 246 -10.79 18.01 14.34
N LYS A 247 -10.89 16.69 14.29
CA LYS A 247 -10.36 15.88 13.17
C LYS A 247 -11.39 15.90 12.06
N VAL A 248 -10.99 16.33 10.87
CA VAL A 248 -11.89 16.53 9.74
C VAL A 248 -11.31 15.96 8.45
N GLU A 249 -12.20 15.60 7.53
CA GLU A 249 -11.87 15.33 6.14
C GLU A 249 -12.32 16.51 5.27
N TYR A 250 -11.43 16.95 4.38
CA TYR A 250 -11.71 17.95 3.36
C TYR A 250 -11.08 17.52 2.03
N ASN A 251 -11.91 17.37 0.98
CA ASN A 251 -11.50 16.94 -0.36
C ASN A 251 -10.62 15.67 -0.34
N GLY A 252 -11.02 14.65 0.43
CA GLY A 252 -10.27 13.39 0.56
C GLY A 252 -8.99 13.50 1.38
N THR A 253 -8.69 14.67 1.97
CA THR A 253 -7.54 14.86 2.84
C THR A 253 -7.97 14.97 4.30
N VAL A 254 -7.39 14.12 5.15
CA VAL A 254 -7.64 14.14 6.59
C VAL A 254 -6.62 15.02 7.29
N GLY A 255 -7.12 15.89 8.16
CA GLY A 255 -6.29 16.71 9.02
C GLY A 255 -7.07 17.16 10.25
N MET A 256 -6.53 18.14 10.93
CA MET A 256 -7.19 18.79 12.06
C MET A 256 -7.31 20.29 11.84
N CYS A 257 -8.37 20.89 12.36
CA CYS A 257 -8.56 22.33 12.33
C CYS A 257 -9.28 22.82 13.60
N ALA A 258 -9.10 24.08 13.93
CA ALA A 258 -9.65 24.64 15.17
C ALA A 258 -11.18 24.69 15.12
N ASN A 259 -11.82 23.97 16.04
CA ASN A 259 -13.25 23.67 15.96
C ASN A 259 -14.16 24.88 16.19
N LYS A 260 -13.69 25.87 16.94
CA LYS A 260 -14.38 27.14 17.15
C LYS A 260 -14.61 27.95 15.86
N TYR A 261 -13.92 27.58 14.77
CA TYR A 261 -14.07 28.20 13.45
C TYR A 261 -14.91 27.35 12.48
N LEU A 262 -15.45 26.23 12.94
CA LEU A 262 -16.42 25.42 12.22
C LEU A 262 -17.84 25.76 12.71
N LYS A 263 -18.79 25.84 11.77
CA LYS A 263 -20.22 26.12 12.02
C LYS A 263 -21.08 24.97 11.53
#